data_AF-D9Y017-F1
#
_entry.id   AF-D9Y017-F1
#
_cell.length_a   1.000
_cell.length_b   1.000
_cell.length_c   1.000
_cell.angle_alpha   90.00
_cell.angle_beta   90.00
_cell.angle_gamma   90.00
#
_symmetry.space_group_name_H-M   'P 1'
#
loop_
_entity.id
_entity.type
_entity.pdbx_description
1 polymer ?
#
loop_
_entity_poly.entity_id
_entity_poly.type
_entity_poly.pdbx_seq_one_letter_code
_entity_poly.pdbx_strand_id
1 'polypeptide(L)'
;MAEPAEVVALTAPIDTLLAAAVARRFYLENRSKVEIAKEFGISRFKVARLLDAAVAHDIVRIDITVPAEIDVPLGRALSERFGLRHGIVVNVSRGEGGATAPADQRHTGRWLGTAAARLLSEIAEEGDVLGLDGSHAVDALLRGGHPAAAVRRGPADRGARAGPR
;
A
#
# COMPACT_ATOMS: atom_id res chain seq x y z
N MET A 1 -11.24 -14.94 35.84
CA MET A 1 -12.49 -14.25 35.47
C MET A 1 -12.11 -12.93 34.82
N ALA A 2 -11.71 -12.95 33.54
CA ALA A 2 -11.43 -11.75 32.75
C ALA A 2 -12.74 -11.37 32.05
N GLU A 3 -13.28 -10.20 32.36
CA GLU A 3 -14.44 -9.68 31.64
C GLU A 3 -14.11 -9.56 30.14
N PRO A 4 -15.03 -9.97 29.26
CA PRO A 4 -14.81 -9.86 27.83
C PRO A 4 -14.71 -8.39 27.45
N ALA A 5 -13.70 -8.09 26.65
CA ALA A 5 -13.45 -6.79 26.06
C ALA A 5 -14.70 -6.28 25.32
N GLU A 6 -15.44 -5.40 25.97
CA GLU A 6 -16.45 -4.60 25.30
C GLU A 6 -15.71 -3.65 24.36
N VAL A 7 -15.52 -4.10 23.13
CA VAL A 7 -15.11 -3.29 21.98
C VAL A 7 -16.05 -2.10 21.97
N VAL A 8 -15.49 -0.89 22.09
CA VAL A 8 -16.29 0.34 21.99
C VAL A 8 -16.92 0.30 20.60
N ALA A 9 -18.21 -0.02 20.53
CA ALA A 9 -18.96 0.14 19.29
C ALA A 9 -18.90 1.62 18.94
N LEU A 10 -18.21 1.98 17.86
CA LEU A 10 -18.21 3.33 17.31
C LEU A 10 -19.57 3.58 16.65
N THR A 11 -20.63 3.63 17.46
CA THR A 11 -22.03 3.74 17.02
C THR A 11 -22.43 5.17 16.69
N ALA A 12 -21.71 6.17 17.21
CA ALA A 12 -21.97 7.58 16.94
C ALA A 12 -20.88 8.20 16.03
N PRO A 13 -21.25 9.06 15.05
CA PRO A 13 -20.29 9.78 14.21
C PRO A 13 -19.25 10.59 15.01
N ILE A 14 -19.63 11.07 16.19
CA ILE A 14 -18.75 11.82 17.10
C ILE A 14 -17.63 10.93 17.64
N ASP A 15 -17.90 9.65 17.94
CA ASP A 15 -16.89 8.73 18.46
C ASP A 15 -15.87 8.34 17.38
N THR A 16 -16.33 8.19 16.13
CA THR A 16 -15.45 7.97 14.96
C THR A 16 -14.51 9.15 14.75
N LEU A 17 -15.02 10.39 14.83
CA LEU A 17 -14.21 11.61 14.72
C LEU A 17 -13.20 11.71 15.87
N LEU A 18 -13.62 11.39 17.09
CA LEU A 18 -12.74 11.39 18.25
C LEU A 18 -11.64 10.32 18.12
N ALA A 19 -11.98 9.11 17.67
CA ALA A 19 -11.03 8.03 17.41
C ALA A 19 -10.00 8.45 16.35
N ALA A 20 -10.43 9.09 15.26
CA ALA A 20 -9.53 9.62 14.24
C ALA A 20 -8.58 10.71 14.80
N ALA A 21 -9.11 11.64 15.60
CA ALA A 21 -8.33 12.73 16.18
C ALA A 21 -7.28 12.23 17.19
N VAL A 22 -7.66 11.24 18.00
CA VAL A 22 -6.76 10.53 18.94
C VAL A 22 -5.69 9.76 18.19
N ALA A 23 -6.06 9.00 17.16
CA ALA A 23 -5.14 8.24 16.32
C ALA A 23 -4.11 9.12 15.63
N ARG A 24 -4.53 10.28 15.11
CA ARG A 24 -3.62 11.24 14.48
C ARG A 24 -2.51 11.68 15.43
N ARG A 25 -2.85 12.06 16.66
CA ARG A 25 -1.87 12.48 17.68
C ARG A 25 -0.93 11.36 18.10
N PHE A 26 -1.46 10.14 18.19
CA PHE A 26 -0.65 9.00 18.59
C PHE A 26 0.32 8.55 17.48
N TYR A 27 -0.18 8.34 16.26
CA TYR A 27 0.61 7.76 15.18
C TYR A 27 1.39 8.78 14.34
N LEU A 28 0.90 10.01 14.16
CA LEU A 28 1.59 11.03 13.36
C LEU A 28 2.39 12.02 14.21
N GLU A 29 1.88 12.37 15.39
CA GLU A 29 2.53 13.37 16.25
C GLU A 29 3.35 12.73 17.39
N ASN A 30 3.39 11.39 17.43
CA ASN A 30 4.15 10.58 18.38
C ASN A 30 3.88 10.94 19.86
N ARG A 31 2.67 11.45 20.16
CA ARG A 31 2.28 11.83 21.53
C ARG A 31 1.93 10.59 22.35
N SER A 32 2.24 10.64 23.64
CA SER A 32 1.89 9.55 24.56
C SER A 32 0.39 9.49 24.84
N LYS A 33 -0.12 8.30 25.18
CA LYS A 33 -1.53 8.11 25.58
C LYS A 33 -1.94 8.97 26.78
N VAL A 34 -0.98 9.36 27.63
CA VAL A 34 -1.23 10.22 28.81
C VAL A 34 -1.38 11.69 28.41
N GLU A 35 -0.58 12.18 27.46
CA GLU A 35 -0.71 13.55 26.95
C GLU A 35 -2.01 13.72 26.17
N ILE A 36 -2.33 12.76 25.32
CA ILE A 36 -3.59 12.73 24.56
C ILE A 36 -4.79 12.68 25.52
N ALA A 37 -4.73 11.85 26.56
CA ALA A 37 -5.76 11.78 27.60
C ALA A 37 -6.03 13.13 28.26
N LYS A 38 -4.96 13.85 28.64
CA LYS A 38 -5.07 15.19 29.24
C LYS A 38 -5.66 16.20 28.27
N GLU A 39 -5.25 16.17 27.01
CA GLU A 39 -5.72 17.10 25.97
C GLU A 39 -7.22 16.96 25.71
N PHE A 40 -7.73 15.74 25.60
CA PHE A 40 -9.13 15.47 25.30
C PHE A 40 -10.02 15.32 26.54
N GLY A 41 -9.47 15.46 27.75
CA GLY A 41 -10.23 15.28 29.00
C GLY A 41 -10.78 13.86 29.19
N ILE A 42 -10.09 12.84 28.66
CA ILE A 42 -10.49 11.42 28.75
C ILE A 42 -9.44 10.59 29.46
N SER A 43 -9.82 9.42 29.97
CA SER A 43 -8.87 8.49 30.60
C SER A 43 -7.88 7.91 29.58
N ARG A 44 -6.63 7.66 30.00
CA ARG A 44 -5.61 6.93 29.21
C ARG A 44 -6.09 5.57 28.69
N PHE A 45 -6.99 4.91 29.44
CA PHE A 45 -7.58 3.64 29.05
C PHE A 45 -8.63 3.82 27.95
N LYS A 46 -9.37 4.94 27.95
CA LYS A 46 -10.29 5.30 26.88
C LYS A 46 -9.52 5.66 25.60
N VAL A 47 -8.38 6.36 25.72
CA VAL A 47 -7.46 6.59 24.59
C VAL A 47 -7.01 5.28 23.96
N ALA A 48 -6.57 4.31 24.77
CA ALA A 48 -6.17 2.99 24.25
C ALA A 48 -7.32 2.31 23.49
N ARG A 49 -8.51 2.24 24.09
CA ARG A 49 -9.70 1.64 23.45
C ARG A 49 -10.09 2.35 22.15
N LEU A 50 -9.96 3.68 22.08
CA LEU A 50 -10.22 4.46 20.86
C LEU A 50 -9.19 4.18 19.76
N LEU A 51 -7.92 3.98 20.11
CA LEU A 51 -6.89 3.58 19.15
C LEU A 51 -7.15 2.18 18.60
N ASP A 52 -7.51 1.24 19.48
CA ASP A 52 -7.86 -0.13 19.10
C ASP A 52 -9.11 -0.14 18.19
N ALA A 53 -10.13 0.64 18.55
CA ALA A 53 -11.34 0.82 17.73
C ALA A 53 -11.02 1.49 16.39
N ALA A 54 -10.10 2.46 16.35
CA ALA A 54 -9.71 3.12 15.11
C ALA A 54 -9.06 2.15 14.11
N VAL A 55 -8.27 1.19 14.59
CA VAL A 55 -7.70 0.13 13.75
C VAL A 55 -8.78 -0.89 13.38
N ALA A 56 -9.60 -1.33 14.35
CA ALA A 56 -10.63 -2.34 14.13
C ALA A 56 -11.71 -1.90 13.13
N HIS A 57 -12.01 -0.60 13.06
CA HIS A 57 -13.02 -0.02 12.17
C HIS A 57 -12.42 0.64 10.91
N ASP A 58 -11.17 0.32 10.54
CA ASP A 58 -10.46 0.82 9.34
C ASP A 58 -10.35 2.35 9.24
N ILE A 59 -10.48 3.06 10.37
CA ILE A 59 -10.21 4.51 10.48
C ILE A 59 -8.70 4.76 10.35
N VAL A 60 -7.90 3.83 10.85
CA VAL A 60 -6.44 3.83 10.77
C VAL A 60 -5.98 2.56 10.09
N ARG A 61 -5.26 2.73 8.98
CA ARG A 61 -4.58 1.63 8.31
C ARG A 61 -3.07 1.79 8.44
N ILE A 62 -2.44 0.88 9.16
CA ILE A 62 -0.99 0.83 9.33
C ILE A 62 -0.43 -0.12 8.27
N ASP A 63 0.44 0.38 7.40
CA ASP A 63 1.19 -0.43 6.44
C ASP A 63 2.64 -0.53 6.91
N ILE A 64 3.11 -1.75 7.14
CA ILE A 64 4.50 -2.02 7.51
C ILE A 64 5.20 -2.55 6.26
N THR A 65 6.15 -1.76 5.77
CA THR A 65 6.88 -2.01 4.52
C THR A 65 8.27 -2.57 4.87
N VAL A 66 8.47 -3.90 4.77
CA VAL A 66 9.78 -4.57 4.91
C VAL A 66 10.45 -4.69 3.54
N PRO A 67 11.56 -3.98 3.25
CA PRO A 67 12.17 -3.90 1.92
C PRO A 67 12.23 -5.27 1.22
N ALA A 68 11.52 -5.42 0.10
CA ALA A 68 11.64 -6.63 -0.69
C ALA A 68 13.06 -6.72 -1.28
N GLU A 69 13.68 -7.89 -1.13
CA GLU A 69 15.01 -8.15 -1.66
C GLU A 69 14.92 -8.35 -3.18
N ILE A 70 15.77 -7.66 -3.93
CA ILE A 70 15.85 -7.83 -5.39
C ILE A 70 16.85 -8.95 -5.69
N ASP A 71 16.41 -9.98 -6.42
CA ASP A 71 17.25 -11.08 -6.89
C ASP A 71 17.86 -10.73 -8.25
N VAL A 72 19.02 -10.08 -8.21
CA VAL A 72 19.74 -9.63 -9.40
C VAL A 72 20.21 -10.80 -10.29
N PRO A 73 20.82 -11.88 -9.75
CA PRO A 73 21.21 -13.04 -10.57
C PRO A 73 20.05 -13.66 -11.33
N LEU A 74 18.90 -13.87 -10.68
CA LEU A 74 17.74 -14.48 -11.32
C LEU A 74 17.11 -13.55 -12.36
N GLY A 75 17.02 -12.25 -12.07
CA GLY A 75 16.56 -11.24 -13.04
C GLY A 75 17.42 -11.21 -14.31
N ARG A 76 18.74 -11.30 -14.16
CA ARG A 76 19.67 -11.37 -15.30
C ARG A 76 19.48 -12.66 -16.10
N ALA A 77 19.42 -13.81 -15.45
CA ALA A 77 19.23 -15.10 -16.12
C ALA A 77 17.92 -15.15 -16.93
N LEU A 78 16.83 -14.59 -16.39
CA LEU A 78 15.56 -14.47 -17.10
C LEU A 78 15.67 -13.53 -18.30
N SER A 79 16.33 -12.39 -18.12
CA SER A 79 16.48 -11.40 -19.21
C SER A 79 17.28 -11.99 -20.36
N GLU A 80 18.39 -12.68 -20.08
CA GLU A 80 19.21 -13.35 -21.09
C GLU A 80 18.44 -14.48 -21.78
N ARG A 81 17.70 -15.31 -21.02
CA ARG A 81 16.94 -16.44 -21.56
C ARG A 81 15.79 -16.01 -22.47
N PHE A 82 15.11 -14.92 -22.15
CA PHE A 82 13.93 -14.44 -22.87
C PHE A 82 14.20 -13.24 -23.80
N GLY A 83 15.46 -12.78 -23.88
CA GLY A 83 15.85 -11.63 -24.71
C GLY A 83 15.24 -10.30 -24.25
N LEU A 84 15.02 -10.14 -22.93
CA LEU A 84 14.47 -8.91 -22.36
C LEU A 84 15.56 -7.84 -22.21
N ARG A 85 15.22 -6.59 -22.52
CA ARG A 85 16.13 -5.43 -22.32
C ARG A 85 16.41 -5.17 -20.84
N HIS A 86 15.38 -5.33 -20.00
CA HIS A 86 15.46 -5.18 -18.55
C HIS A 86 14.57 -6.22 -17.89
N GLY A 87 15.02 -6.76 -16.76
CA GLY A 87 14.25 -7.70 -15.95
C GLY A 87 14.70 -7.66 -14.50
N ILE A 88 13.75 -7.44 -13.60
CA ILE A 88 13.96 -7.45 -12.15
C ILE A 88 13.13 -8.57 -11.53
N VAL A 89 13.70 -9.23 -10.53
CA VAL A 89 12.98 -10.21 -9.72
C VAL A 89 12.94 -9.72 -8.30
N VAL A 90 11.74 -9.70 -7.73
CA VAL A 90 11.48 -9.23 -6.38
C VAL A 90 11.13 -10.44 -5.53
N ASN A 91 11.95 -10.73 -4.53
CA ASN A 91 11.68 -11.75 -3.53
C ASN A 91 10.69 -11.19 -2.52
N VAL A 92 9.43 -11.53 -2.72
CA VAL A 92 8.38 -11.25 -1.75
C VAL A 92 8.35 -12.43 -0.78
N SER A 93 9.28 -12.45 0.17
CA SER A 93 9.34 -13.51 1.17
C SER A 93 7.98 -13.66 1.85
N ARG A 94 7.47 -14.90 1.84
CA ARG A 94 6.28 -15.35 2.56
C ARG A 94 6.40 -14.90 4.02
N GLY A 95 5.51 -14.05 4.49
CA GLY A 95 5.14 -14.09 5.90
C GLY A 95 4.73 -15.53 6.23
N GLU A 96 5.20 -16.05 7.36
CA GLU A 96 4.93 -17.40 7.83
C GLU A 96 3.41 -17.67 7.80
N GLY A 97 2.95 -18.54 6.89
CA GLY A 97 1.53 -18.82 6.70
C GLY A 97 1.21 -19.08 5.24
N GLY A 98 1.41 -20.31 4.80
CA GLY A 98 1.02 -20.75 3.46
C GLY A 98 -0.49 -20.67 3.24
N ALA A 99 -0.96 -19.59 2.63
CA ALA A 99 -2.14 -19.51 1.76
C ALA A 99 -2.13 -18.10 1.18
N THR A 100 -2.21 -17.95 -0.14
CA THR A 100 -2.39 -16.66 -0.82
C THR A 100 -3.70 -16.02 -0.37
N ALA A 101 -3.65 -15.25 0.71
CA ALA A 101 -4.77 -14.42 1.14
C ALA A 101 -4.83 -13.18 0.22
N PRO A 102 -6.01 -12.54 0.04
CA PRO A 102 -6.12 -11.29 -0.71
C PRO A 102 -5.21 -10.16 -0.19
N ALA A 103 -4.86 -10.23 1.10
CA ALA A 103 -3.89 -9.34 1.74
C ALA A 103 -2.47 -9.52 1.16
N ASP A 104 -2.06 -10.75 0.91
CA ASP A 104 -0.74 -11.08 0.34
C ASP A 104 -0.62 -10.59 -1.10
N GLN A 105 -1.71 -10.62 -1.86
CA GLN A 105 -1.71 -10.19 -3.25
C GLN A 105 -1.61 -8.66 -3.37
N ARG A 106 -2.29 -7.91 -2.48
CA ARG A 106 -2.13 -6.45 -2.40
C ARG A 106 -0.74 -6.06 -1.90
N HIS A 107 -0.19 -6.79 -0.93
CA HIS A 107 1.15 -6.58 -0.40
C HIS A 107 2.22 -6.86 -1.48
N THR A 108 2.12 -8.00 -2.16
CA THR A 108 2.97 -8.38 -3.30
C THR A 108 2.88 -7.33 -4.42
N GLY A 109 1.67 -6.89 -4.75
CA GLY A 109 1.45 -5.83 -5.74
C GLY A 109 2.16 -4.53 -5.38
N ARG A 110 2.16 -4.11 -4.11
CA ARG A 110 2.88 -2.90 -3.66
C ARG A 110 4.39 -3.02 -3.88
N TRP A 111 4.98 -4.17 -3.56
CA TRP A 111 6.42 -4.42 -3.76
C TRP A 111 6.82 -4.38 -5.23
N LEU A 112 6.07 -5.11 -6.05
CA LEU A 112 6.25 -5.11 -7.50
C LEU A 112 6.07 -3.71 -8.07
N GLY A 113 5.05 -2.98 -7.64
CA GLY A 113 4.79 -1.62 -8.07
C GLY A 113 5.93 -0.66 -7.74
N THR A 114 6.46 -0.74 -6.51
CA THR A 114 7.58 0.11 -6.07
C THR A 114 8.86 -0.21 -6.84
N ALA A 115 9.19 -1.50 -7.01
CA ALA A 115 10.37 -1.92 -7.75
C ALA A 115 10.26 -1.56 -9.24
N ALA A 116 9.07 -1.71 -9.84
CA ALA A 116 8.81 -1.31 -11.21
C ALA A 116 8.87 0.22 -11.40
N ALA A 117 8.35 1.01 -10.45
CA ALA A 117 8.45 2.47 -10.51
C ALA A 117 9.91 2.96 -10.44
N ARG A 118 10.75 2.29 -9.64
CA ARG A 118 12.19 2.58 -9.59
C ARG A 118 12.89 2.26 -10.91
N LEU A 119 12.69 1.04 -11.41
CA LEU A 119 13.25 0.65 -12.71
C LEU A 119 12.80 1.61 -13.81
N LEU A 120 11.51 1.98 -13.84
CA LEU A 120 10.98 2.92 -14.82
C LEU A 120 11.64 4.29 -14.71
N SER A 121 11.96 4.76 -13.50
CA SER A 121 12.65 6.03 -13.28
C SER A 121 14.12 5.99 -13.71
N GLU A 122 14.74 4.81 -13.80
CA GLU A 122 16.11 4.63 -14.29
C GLU A 122 16.19 4.55 -15.81
N ILE A 123 15.15 4.02 -16.46
CA ILE A 123 15.14 3.76 -17.91
C ILE A 123 14.40 4.81 -18.73
N ALA A 124 13.49 5.57 -18.13
CA ALA A 124 12.70 6.57 -18.84
C ALA A 124 13.42 7.91 -18.87
N GLU A 125 13.46 8.54 -20.05
CA GLU A 125 14.09 9.83 -20.27
C GLU A 125 13.05 10.95 -20.41
N GLU A 126 13.51 12.20 -20.31
CA GLU A 126 12.65 13.36 -20.53
C GLU A 126 12.20 13.41 -22.01
N GLY A 127 10.88 13.40 -22.21
CA GLY A 127 10.26 13.36 -23.54
C GLY A 127 9.70 11.99 -23.94
N ASP A 128 9.96 10.94 -23.15
CA ASP A 128 9.36 9.63 -23.37
C ASP A 128 7.83 9.66 -23.20
N VAL A 129 7.14 8.91 -24.07
CA VAL A 129 5.69 8.72 -23.99
C VAL A 129 5.39 7.36 -23.35
N LEU A 130 4.83 7.38 -22.16
CA LEU A 130 4.43 6.16 -21.42
C LEU A 130 3.01 5.74 -21.78
N GLY A 131 2.89 4.59 -22.46
CA GLY A 131 1.63 3.89 -22.62
C GLY A 131 1.29 3.09 -21.36
N LEU A 132 0.13 3.35 -20.76
CA LEU A 132 -0.32 2.69 -19.54
C LEU A 132 -1.66 1.99 -19.81
N ASP A 133 -1.76 0.71 -19.43
CA ASP A 133 -3.03 -0.01 -19.42
C ASP A 133 -3.72 0.06 -18.05
N GLY A 134 -5.00 -0.35 -18.01
CA GLY A 134 -5.83 -0.30 -16.80
C GLY A 134 -5.66 -1.49 -15.84
N SER A 135 -4.60 -2.29 -15.96
CA SER A 135 -4.39 -3.45 -15.11
C SER A 135 -4.04 -3.10 -13.67
N HIS A 136 -4.31 -4.05 -12.78
CA HIS A 136 -3.91 -3.95 -11.37
C HIS A 136 -2.40 -3.83 -11.17
N ALA A 137 -1.59 -4.33 -12.11
CA ALA A 137 -0.13 -4.21 -12.06
C ALA A 137 0.32 -2.77 -12.32
N VAL A 138 -0.22 -2.12 -13.35
CA VAL A 138 0.05 -0.70 -13.62
C VAL A 138 -0.46 0.19 -12.50
N ASP A 139 -1.67 -0.09 -12.00
CA ASP A 139 -2.25 0.64 -10.88
C ASP A 139 -1.41 0.49 -9.59
N ALA A 140 -0.75 -0.65 -9.39
CA ALA A 140 0.21 -0.83 -8.31
C ALA A 140 1.52 -0.06 -8.54
N LEU A 141 2.04 -0.03 -9.77
CA LEU A 141 3.20 0.80 -10.17
C LEU A 141 2.97 2.27 -9.86
N LEU A 142 1.82 2.82 -10.30
CA LEU A 142 1.48 4.23 -10.09
C LEU A 142 1.37 4.61 -8.61
N ARG A 143 1.02 3.66 -7.74
CA ARG A 143 1.00 3.85 -6.28
C ARG A 143 2.34 3.63 -5.60
N GLY A 144 3.26 2.91 -6.24
CA GLY A 144 4.62 2.64 -5.74
C GLY A 144 5.57 3.83 -5.90
N GLY A 145 5.18 4.85 -6.66
CA GLY A 145 5.93 6.08 -6.89
C GLY A 145 5.62 6.68 -8.26
N HIS A 146 5.82 7.98 -8.42
CA HIS A 146 5.72 8.61 -9.74
C HIS A 146 7.07 8.51 -10.45
N PRO A 147 7.12 7.97 -11.69
CA PRO A 147 8.29 8.16 -12.53
C PRO A 147 8.46 9.67 -12.76
N ALA A 148 9.68 10.18 -12.62
CA ALA A 148 9.97 11.61 -12.76
C ALA A 148 9.73 12.12 -14.20
N ALA A 149 9.56 11.23 -15.17
CA ALA A 149 9.19 11.57 -16.54
C ALA A 149 7.70 11.95 -16.63
N ALA A 150 7.42 13.18 -17.06
CA ALA A 150 6.09 13.77 -17.16
C ALA A 150 5.08 12.86 -17.89
N VAL A 151 4.19 12.22 -17.14
CA VAL A 151 3.15 11.34 -17.68
C VAL A 151 2.13 12.17 -18.48
N ARG A 152 2.24 12.17 -19.82
CA ARG A 152 1.13 12.56 -20.71
C ARG A 152 0.23 11.35 -20.95
N ARG A 153 -0.99 11.37 -20.41
CA ARG A 153 -2.02 10.37 -20.73
C ARG A 153 -2.47 10.53 -22.19
N GLY A 154 -2.07 9.60 -23.05
CA GLY A 154 -2.67 9.42 -24.37
C GLY A 154 -4.08 8.80 -24.25
N PRO A 155 -4.99 9.06 -25.20
CA PRO A 155 -6.33 8.49 -25.17
C PRO A 155 -6.26 6.96 -25.22
N ALA A 156 -6.84 6.32 -24.20
CA ALA A 156 -6.97 4.87 -24.15
C ALA A 156 -7.84 4.39 -25.32
N ASP A 157 -7.23 3.65 -26.25
CA ASP A 157 -7.93 3.06 -27.38
C ASP A 157 -8.91 1.98 -26.87
N ARG A 158 -10.17 2.38 -26.69
CA ARG A 158 -11.28 1.47 -26.41
C ARG A 158 -11.95 1.10 -27.72
N GLY A 159 -11.50 -0.03 -28.28
CA GLY A 159 -12.37 -0.96 -28.99
C GLY A 159 -12.28 -0.92 -30.51
N ALA A 160 -11.41 -1.76 -31.07
CA ALA A 160 -11.62 -2.31 -32.41
C ALA A 160 -12.15 -3.75 -32.28
N ARG A 161 -13.47 -3.89 -32.44
CA ARG A 161 -14.14 -5.18 -32.67
C ARG A 161 -13.62 -5.81 -33.96
N ALA A 162 -13.17 -7.05 -33.90
CA ALA A 162 -12.98 -7.90 -35.07
C ALA A 162 -14.36 -8.24 -35.68
N GLY A 163 -14.56 -7.91 -36.96
CA GLY A 163 -15.68 -8.40 -37.77
C GLY A 163 -15.31 -9.74 -38.44
N PRO A 164 -16.27 -10.66 -38.66
CA PRO A 164 -15.98 -11.98 -39.18
C PRO A 164 -15.80 -11.96 -40.71
N ARG A 165 -15.05 -12.93 -41.22
CA ARG A 165 -14.95 -13.25 -42.65
C ARG A 165 -16.08 -14.17 -43.08
#